data_AF-A0AAE6VRT5-F1
#
_entry.id   AF-A0AAE6VRT5-F1
#
_cell.length_a   1.000
_cell.length_b   1.000
_cell.length_c   1.000
_cell.angle_alpha   90.00
_cell.angle_beta   90.00
_cell.angle_gamma   90.00
#
_symmetry.space_group_name_H-M   'P 1'
#
loop_
_entity.id
_entity.type
_entity.pdbx_description
1 polymer ?
#
loop_
_entity_poly.entity_id
_entity_poly.type
_entity_poly.pdbx_seq_one_letter_code
_entity_poly.pdbx_strand_id
1 'polypeptide(L)'
;MRDNYLPITDWSFIGRQKYVDKNRLVIELVIEQALEDFDEKTISVAFGRQASSVAKIIDLFLLSHFCVDRLPTAIPKDIKLFSQLAFWVRYKTAGHVHVGSESRKQALVESEQGLSESKVANIDLDLQVLSKNLKKLNQHVAPDLIGYWLQANKKLLNELPTFEDFSQVVEIENDVSDTQKTRYKVDASFRYLYLFLNIAEHIDTVERYENKYFVKGLNRPQYVAGNSETHQTKHQVRQTIKQIINRFHAIFTETGDNDVLIRALFKSIAKKAVLDVYEISKNEPYYSDYTQKIIQLKAKPSTLLEQVS
;
A
#
# COMPACT_ATOMS: atom_id res chain seq x y z
N MET A 1 6.40 29.91 24.90
CA MET A 1 5.54 28.72 25.10
C MET A 1 6.34 27.70 25.88
N ARG A 2 5.77 27.09 26.93
CA ARG A 2 6.48 26.06 27.72
C ARG A 2 6.80 24.88 26.79
N ASP A 3 8.05 24.43 26.78
CA ASP A 3 8.44 23.22 26.07
C ASP A 3 7.79 22.00 26.73
N ASN A 4 6.61 21.63 26.22
CA ASN A 4 5.96 20.37 26.52
C ASN A 4 6.71 19.25 25.79
N TYR A 5 7.87 18.85 26.29
CA TYR A 5 8.68 17.73 25.79
C TYR A 5 8.02 16.37 26.03
N LEU A 6 6.67 16.28 26.07
CA LEU A 6 5.88 15.08 26.37
C LEU A 6 6.49 13.86 25.65
N PRO A 7 7.33 13.07 26.35
CA PRO A 7 8.20 12.14 25.66
C PRO A 7 7.48 10.82 25.54
N ILE A 8 7.66 10.15 24.40
CA ILE A 8 7.12 8.82 24.20
C ILE A 8 8.16 7.84 24.77
N THR A 9 7.86 7.31 25.95
CA THR A 9 8.80 6.46 26.72
C THR A 9 8.60 4.97 26.46
N ASP A 10 7.39 4.56 26.09
CA ASP A 10 7.03 3.19 25.76
C ASP A 10 6.52 3.13 24.31
N TRP A 11 7.33 2.55 23.43
CA TRP A 11 7.05 2.42 21.99
C TRP A 11 6.32 1.11 21.62
N SER A 12 6.03 0.26 22.61
CA SER A 12 5.14 -0.88 22.38
C SER A 12 3.76 -0.40 21.94
N PHE A 13 2.99 -1.27 21.26
CA PHE A 13 1.61 -0.93 20.88
C PHE A 13 0.77 -0.46 22.08
N ILE A 14 0.88 -1.17 23.22
CA ILE A 14 0.16 -0.83 24.46
C ILE A 14 0.65 0.52 25.03
N GLY A 15 1.96 0.75 25.00
CA GLY A 15 2.57 2.01 25.43
C GLY A 15 2.11 3.20 24.61
N ARG A 16 2.14 3.06 23.28
CA ARG A 16 1.65 4.06 22.32
C ARG A 16 0.16 4.32 22.47
N GLN A 17 -0.66 3.28 22.67
CA GLN A 17 -2.09 3.46 22.95
C GLN A 17 -2.32 4.26 24.22
N LYS A 18 -1.69 3.88 25.33
CA LYS A 18 -1.79 4.64 26.60
C LYS A 18 -1.29 6.07 26.46
N TYR A 19 -0.25 6.28 25.66
CA TYR A 19 0.27 7.61 25.38
C TYR A 19 -0.74 8.47 24.62
N VAL A 20 -1.38 7.91 23.58
CA VAL A 20 -2.46 8.59 22.85
C VAL A 20 -3.62 8.89 23.78
N ASP A 21 -4.13 7.89 24.51
CA ASP A 21 -5.30 8.08 25.39
C ASP A 21 -5.06 9.17 26.44
N LYS A 22 -3.85 9.20 27.02
CA LYS A 22 -3.47 10.20 28.03
C LYS A 22 -3.32 11.61 27.47
N ASN A 23 -2.81 11.74 26.24
CA ASN A 23 -2.43 13.03 25.65
C ASN A 23 -3.31 13.42 24.45
N ARG A 24 -4.46 12.76 24.26
CA ARG A 24 -5.24 12.79 23.02
C ARG A 24 -5.54 14.22 22.54
N LEU A 25 -6.10 15.05 23.42
CA LEU A 25 -6.44 16.44 23.10
C LEU A 25 -5.22 17.25 22.66
N VAL A 26 -4.05 17.02 23.27
CA VAL A 26 -2.81 17.72 22.93
C VAL A 26 -2.26 17.21 21.59
N ILE A 27 -2.35 15.91 21.33
CA ILE A 27 -1.96 15.32 20.05
C ILE A 27 -2.83 15.86 18.92
N GLU A 28 -4.15 15.84 19.10
CA GLU A 28 -5.11 16.37 18.13
C GLU A 28 -4.81 17.84 17.82
N LEU A 29 -4.60 18.67 18.85
CA LEU A 29 -4.23 20.07 18.70
C LEU A 29 -2.89 20.26 17.95
N VAL A 30 -1.87 19.46 18.26
CA VAL A 30 -0.57 19.52 17.58
C VAL A 30 -0.70 19.16 16.09
N ILE A 31 -1.54 18.17 15.77
CA ILE A 31 -1.80 17.80 14.37
C ILE A 31 -2.59 18.90 13.68
N GLU A 32 -3.64 19.42 14.28
CA GLU A 32 -4.46 20.50 13.71
C GLU A 32 -3.63 21.75 13.44
N GLN A 33 -2.81 22.16 14.39
CA GLN A 33 -1.91 23.31 14.21
C GLN A 33 -0.89 23.07 13.09
N ALA A 34 -0.35 21.86 12.99
CA ALA A 34 0.55 21.53 11.89
C ALA A 34 -0.17 21.53 10.53
N LEU A 35 -1.45 21.15 10.49
CA LEU A 35 -2.25 21.11 9.26
C LEU A 35 -2.58 22.51 8.73
N GLU A 36 -2.68 23.53 9.58
CA GLU A 36 -2.90 24.92 9.15
C GLU A 36 -1.78 25.45 8.25
N ASP A 37 -0.53 25.06 8.54
CA ASP A 37 0.66 25.53 7.83
C ASP A 37 1.08 24.62 6.66
N PHE A 38 0.34 23.55 6.39
CA PHE A 38 0.74 22.49 5.46
C PHE A 38 -0.11 22.45 4.19
N ASP A 39 0.46 21.95 3.10
CA ASP A 39 -0.21 21.93 1.79
C ASP A 39 -1.49 21.08 1.80
N GLU A 40 -2.64 21.75 1.72
CA GLU A 40 -3.97 21.13 1.75
C GLU A 40 -4.14 20.10 0.64
N LYS A 41 -3.55 20.34 -0.54
CA LYS A 41 -3.57 19.40 -1.66
C LYS A 41 -2.85 18.10 -1.29
N THR A 42 -1.65 18.19 -0.73
CA THR A 42 -0.87 17.04 -0.23
C THR A 42 -1.60 16.27 0.86
N ILE A 43 -2.23 16.96 1.81
CA ILE A 43 -3.04 16.32 2.87
C ILE A 43 -4.27 15.65 2.29
N SER A 44 -4.93 16.28 1.33
CA SER A 44 -6.06 15.69 0.65
C SER A 44 -5.67 14.42 -0.10
N VAL A 45 -4.54 14.45 -0.82
CA VAL A 45 -3.98 13.29 -1.50
C VAL A 45 -3.60 12.17 -0.52
N ALA A 46 -2.94 12.51 0.58
CA ALA A 46 -2.45 11.50 1.52
C ALA A 46 -3.55 10.98 2.45
N PHE A 47 -4.45 11.84 2.92
CA PHE A 47 -5.37 11.58 4.03
C PHE A 47 -6.84 11.89 3.72
N GLY A 48 -7.18 12.38 2.53
CA GLY A 48 -8.56 12.64 2.09
C GLY A 48 -9.06 14.02 2.50
N ARG A 49 -9.65 14.16 3.69
CA ARG A 49 -10.08 15.48 4.20
C ARG A 49 -9.27 15.85 5.43
N GLN A 50 -9.01 17.14 5.64
CA GLN A 50 -8.31 17.66 6.81
C GLN A 50 -8.92 17.15 8.12
N ALA A 51 -10.25 17.19 8.25
CA ALA A 51 -10.98 16.66 9.41
C ALA A 51 -10.75 15.16 9.70
N SER A 52 -10.42 14.37 8.68
CA SER A 52 -10.09 12.94 8.83
C SER A 52 -8.60 12.67 8.99
N SER A 53 -7.75 13.68 8.79
CA SER A 53 -6.29 13.54 8.81
C SER A 53 -5.76 13.36 10.22
N VAL A 54 -6.37 14.04 11.19
CA VAL A 54 -6.06 13.89 12.63
C VAL A 54 -6.20 12.44 13.08
N ALA A 55 -7.39 11.85 12.88
CA ALA A 55 -7.64 10.46 13.21
C ALA A 55 -6.67 9.52 12.47
N LYS A 56 -6.47 9.72 11.16
CA LYS A 56 -5.59 8.87 10.36
C LYS A 56 -4.12 8.91 10.81
N ILE A 57 -3.60 10.07 11.22
CA ILE A 57 -2.22 10.18 11.73
C ILE A 57 -2.09 9.48 13.08
N ILE A 58 -3.10 9.61 13.95
CA ILE A 58 -3.14 8.87 15.21
C ILE A 58 -3.21 7.36 14.95
N ASP A 59 -4.06 6.92 14.01
CA ASP A 59 -4.16 5.52 13.61
C ASP A 59 -2.83 5.00 13.09
N LEU A 60 -2.13 5.76 12.22
CA LEU A 60 -0.79 5.41 11.75
C LEU A 60 0.22 5.27 12.89
N PHE A 61 0.17 6.18 13.88
CA PHE A 61 1.01 6.09 15.06
C PHE A 61 0.65 4.91 15.95
N LEU A 62 -0.59 4.42 15.93
CA LEU A 62 -1.06 3.27 16.71
C LEU A 62 -0.95 1.95 15.95
N LEU A 63 -0.52 1.95 14.69
CA LEU A 63 -0.33 0.73 13.93
C LEU A 63 0.61 -0.25 14.67
N SER A 64 0.25 -1.54 14.69
CA SER A 64 0.99 -2.57 15.47
C SER A 64 2.47 -2.66 15.10
N HIS A 65 2.77 -2.31 13.86
CA HIS A 65 4.06 -2.42 13.19
C HIS A 65 4.81 -1.10 13.06
N PHE A 66 4.25 0.01 13.57
CA PHE A 66 4.98 1.27 13.64
C PHE A 66 6.22 1.07 14.53
N CYS A 67 7.41 1.27 13.94
CA CYS A 67 8.69 0.96 14.55
C CYS A 67 9.54 2.21 14.74
N VAL A 68 9.87 2.51 16.00
CA VAL A 68 10.68 3.68 16.38
C VAL A 68 12.11 3.61 15.81
N ASP A 69 12.65 2.41 15.61
CA ASP A 69 14.02 2.22 15.12
C ASP A 69 14.18 2.59 13.65
N ARG A 70 13.06 2.66 12.91
CA ARG A 70 13.03 3.08 11.50
C ARG A 70 12.67 4.54 11.32
N LEU A 71 12.43 5.27 12.41
CA LEU A 71 12.25 6.71 12.32
C LEU A 71 13.56 7.36 11.92
N PRO A 72 13.56 8.27 10.92
CA PRO A 72 14.74 9.07 10.60
C PRO A 72 15.24 9.77 11.86
N THR A 73 16.57 9.85 12.05
CA THR A 73 17.19 10.42 13.26
C THR A 73 16.80 11.87 13.54
N ALA A 74 16.41 12.62 12.51
CA ALA A 74 15.93 14.00 12.62
C ALA A 74 14.47 14.11 13.13
N ILE A 75 13.71 13.01 13.15
CA ILE A 75 12.32 13.01 13.60
C ILE A 75 12.27 12.94 15.14
N PRO A 76 11.57 13.87 15.80
CA PRO A 76 11.45 13.88 17.25
C PRO A 76 10.73 12.64 17.79
N LYS A 77 11.16 12.17 18.95
CA LYS A 77 10.62 11.02 19.68
C LYS A 77 9.69 11.44 20.83
N ASP A 78 9.07 12.59 20.68
CA ASP A 78 8.14 13.21 21.62
C ASP A 78 6.84 13.59 20.89
N ILE A 79 5.96 14.34 21.54
CA ILE A 79 4.70 14.80 20.94
C ILE A 79 4.87 15.57 19.62
N LYS A 80 6.03 16.19 19.35
CA LYS A 80 6.31 16.88 18.09
C LYS A 80 6.44 15.92 16.91
N LEU A 81 6.48 14.59 17.14
CA LEU A 81 6.35 13.59 16.08
C LEU A 81 5.07 13.81 15.27
N PHE A 82 3.96 14.14 15.94
CA PHE A 82 2.65 14.31 15.31
C PHE A 82 2.56 15.53 14.39
N SER A 83 3.41 16.55 14.61
CA SER A 83 3.51 17.69 13.69
C SER A 83 4.40 17.44 12.48
N GLN A 84 5.09 16.29 12.40
CA GLN A 84 5.91 15.93 11.23
C GLN A 84 5.03 15.41 10.09
N LEU A 85 4.14 16.25 9.57
CA LEU A 85 3.18 15.87 8.53
C LEU A 85 3.86 15.31 7.29
N ALA A 86 5.01 15.87 6.89
CA ALA A 86 5.80 15.33 5.79
C ALA A 86 6.20 13.88 6.02
N PHE A 87 6.61 13.53 7.25
CA PHE A 87 6.91 12.15 7.61
C PHE A 87 5.65 11.28 7.53
N TRP A 88 4.52 11.70 8.10
CA TRP A 88 3.29 10.91 8.08
C TRP A 88 2.72 10.70 6.69
N VAL A 89 2.78 11.73 5.85
CA VAL A 89 2.47 11.65 4.43
C VAL A 89 3.39 10.63 3.77
N ARG A 90 4.71 10.72 3.97
CA ARG A 90 5.65 9.77 3.38
C ARG A 90 5.47 8.34 3.92
N TYR A 91 5.19 8.19 5.20
CA TYR A 91 4.98 6.90 5.86
C TYR A 91 3.73 6.21 5.31
N LYS A 92 2.64 6.98 5.14
CA LYS A 92 1.40 6.49 4.55
C LYS A 92 1.52 6.21 3.05
N THR A 93 2.18 7.11 2.32
CA THR A 93 2.19 7.13 0.86
C THR A 93 3.47 6.60 0.24
N ALA A 94 4.37 6.00 1.02
CA ALA A 94 5.67 5.54 0.54
C ALA A 94 6.62 6.64 0.01
N GLY A 95 6.45 7.87 0.46
CA GLY A 95 7.14 9.03 -0.10
C GLY A 95 6.68 9.41 -1.51
N HIS A 96 5.46 9.03 -1.88
CA HIS A 96 4.89 9.32 -3.20
C HIS A 96 4.18 10.67 -3.29
N VAL A 97 3.94 11.37 -2.19
CA VAL A 97 3.49 12.76 -2.26
C VAL A 97 4.69 13.66 -1.95
N HIS A 98 5.00 14.56 -2.89
CA HIS A 98 6.11 15.49 -2.75
C HIS A 98 5.67 16.64 -1.85
N VAL A 99 6.43 16.90 -0.79
CA VAL A 99 6.10 17.94 0.19
C VAL A 99 6.96 19.18 -0.13
N GLY A 100 6.40 20.13 -0.88
CA GLY A 100 6.97 21.45 -1.27
C GLY A 100 7.79 21.46 -2.59
N SER A 101 7.84 22.49 -3.46
CA SER A 101 7.30 23.86 -3.49
C SER A 101 6.76 24.21 -4.90
N GLU A 102 5.43 24.25 -5.09
CA GLU A 102 4.80 24.80 -6.32
C GLU A 102 4.03 26.08 -6.00
N SER A 103 4.71 27.07 -5.42
CA SER A 103 4.20 28.43 -5.33
C SER A 103 4.67 29.23 -6.54
N ARG A 104 3.94 29.13 -7.67
CA ARG A 104 3.73 30.16 -8.72
C ARG A 104 3.37 29.52 -10.05
N LYS A 105 2.06 29.34 -10.27
CA LYS A 105 1.32 30.00 -11.36
C LYS A 105 -0.15 29.56 -11.27
N GLN A 106 -0.98 30.52 -10.88
CA GLN A 106 -2.42 30.47 -11.04
C GLN A 106 -2.80 30.40 -12.54
N ALA A 107 -3.86 29.67 -12.84
CA ALA A 107 -5.05 30.17 -13.54
C ALA A 107 -6.20 29.18 -13.25
N LEU A 108 -7.17 29.53 -12.39
CA LEU A 108 -8.47 30.14 -12.77
C LEU A 108 -9.18 29.36 -13.89
N VAL A 109 -10.21 28.59 -13.54
CA VAL A 109 -11.61 28.73 -13.99
C VAL A 109 -12.51 28.01 -12.96
N GLU A 110 -13.46 28.74 -12.39
CA GLU A 110 -14.59 28.23 -11.59
C GLU A 110 -15.79 27.86 -12.49
N SER A 111 -16.76 27.15 -11.87
CA SER A 111 -18.18 26.99 -12.25
C SER A 111 -18.48 25.82 -13.21
N GLU A 112 -19.42 24.89 -12.99
CA GLU A 112 -20.51 24.73 -12.03
C GLU A 112 -21.10 23.28 -12.14
N GLN A 113 -22.00 22.92 -11.20
CA GLN A 113 -22.94 21.78 -11.20
C GLN A 113 -22.52 20.47 -10.49
N GLY A 114 -22.51 20.50 -9.16
CA GLY A 114 -23.72 20.12 -8.41
C GLY A 114 -24.19 18.66 -8.46
N LEU A 115 -23.28 17.68 -8.59
CA LEU A 115 -23.54 16.27 -8.23
C LEU A 115 -22.23 15.61 -7.78
N SER A 116 -22.09 15.36 -6.47
CA SER A 116 -21.12 14.41 -5.90
C SER A 116 -19.62 14.65 -6.22
N GLU A 117 -19.17 15.91 -6.21
CA GLU A 117 -17.74 16.29 -6.34
C GLU A 117 -16.81 15.50 -5.41
N SER A 118 -17.27 15.18 -4.19
CA SER A 118 -16.49 14.39 -3.24
C SER A 118 -16.24 12.94 -3.65
N LYS A 119 -17.13 12.30 -4.43
CA LYS A 119 -16.89 10.92 -4.90
C LYS A 119 -16.07 10.93 -6.18
N VAL A 120 -16.34 11.86 -7.09
CA VAL A 120 -15.59 12.01 -8.35
C VAL A 120 -14.13 12.37 -8.06
N ALA A 121 -13.86 13.30 -7.14
CA ALA A 121 -12.51 13.65 -6.72
C ALA A 121 -11.77 12.48 -6.05
N ASN A 122 -12.47 11.63 -5.28
CA ASN A 122 -11.86 10.48 -4.62
C ASN A 122 -11.51 9.37 -5.63
N ILE A 123 -12.34 9.17 -6.64
CA ILE A 123 -12.07 8.18 -7.68
C ILE A 123 -10.92 8.62 -8.61
N ASP A 124 -10.86 9.91 -8.94
CA ASP A 124 -9.72 10.46 -9.69
C ASP A 124 -8.40 10.30 -8.90
N LEU A 125 -8.45 10.49 -7.58
CA LEU A 125 -7.31 10.26 -6.70
C LEU A 125 -6.88 8.77 -6.67
N ASP A 126 -7.83 7.84 -6.50
CA ASP A 126 -7.56 6.40 -6.51
C ASP A 126 -6.92 5.97 -7.84
N LEU A 127 -7.44 6.48 -8.96
CA LEU A 127 -6.90 6.22 -10.29
C LEU A 127 -5.48 6.78 -10.47
N GLN A 128 -5.22 7.99 -9.97
CA GLN A 128 -3.89 8.59 -9.99
C GLN A 128 -2.88 7.76 -9.18
N VAL A 129 -3.25 7.29 -7.98
CA VAL A 129 -2.41 6.43 -7.14
C VAL A 129 -2.15 5.08 -7.82
N LEU A 130 -3.19 4.49 -8.41
CA LEU A 130 -3.07 3.23 -9.14
C LEU A 130 -2.12 3.35 -10.32
N SER A 131 -2.34 4.35 -11.16
CA SER A 131 -1.54 4.65 -12.37
C SER A 131 -0.08 4.93 -12.03
N LYS A 132 0.16 5.71 -10.97
CA LYS A 132 1.52 6.02 -10.51
C LYS A 132 2.29 4.77 -10.08
N ASN A 133 1.66 3.90 -9.28
CA ASN A 133 2.29 2.65 -8.84
C ASN A 133 2.49 1.67 -10.01
N LEU A 134 1.59 1.67 -10.99
CA LEU A 134 1.73 0.85 -12.18
C LEU A 134 2.91 1.32 -13.05
N LYS A 135 3.09 2.64 -13.19
CA LYS A 135 4.26 3.23 -13.86
C LYS A 135 5.56 2.84 -13.16
N LYS A 136 5.59 2.90 -11.82
CA LYS A 136 6.75 2.45 -11.02
C LYS A 136 7.03 0.97 -11.26
N LEU A 137 6.00 0.12 -11.15
CA LEU A 137 6.15 -1.31 -11.42
C LEU A 137 6.73 -1.55 -12.82
N ASN A 138 6.19 -0.88 -13.85
CA ASN A 138 6.65 -0.99 -15.24
C ASN A 138 8.11 -0.56 -15.47
N GLN A 139 8.69 0.27 -14.60
CA GLN A 139 10.12 0.60 -14.65
C GLN A 139 11.00 -0.54 -14.17
N HIS A 140 10.48 -1.43 -13.33
CA HIS A 140 11.22 -2.48 -12.63
C HIS A 140 10.91 -3.90 -13.10
N VAL A 141 9.93 -4.11 -13.98
CA VAL A 141 9.49 -5.45 -14.41
C VAL A 141 9.30 -5.54 -15.92
N ALA A 142 9.06 -6.76 -16.41
CA ALA A 142 8.73 -7.01 -17.80
C ALA A 142 7.30 -6.54 -18.15
N PRO A 143 7.05 -6.01 -19.36
CA PRO A 143 5.73 -5.55 -19.80
C PRO A 143 4.59 -6.56 -19.61
N ASP A 144 4.83 -7.86 -19.83
CA ASP A 144 3.81 -8.92 -19.63
C ASP A 144 3.28 -8.96 -18.20
N LEU A 145 4.11 -8.62 -17.20
CA LEU A 145 3.67 -8.57 -15.80
C LEU A 145 2.62 -7.48 -15.58
N ILE A 146 2.75 -6.34 -16.27
CA ILE A 146 1.74 -5.28 -16.26
C ILE A 146 0.43 -5.77 -16.90
N GLY A 147 0.53 -6.49 -18.01
CA GLY A 147 -0.63 -7.12 -18.65
C GLY A 147 -1.36 -8.10 -17.73
N TYR A 148 -0.62 -8.97 -17.03
CA TYR A 148 -1.21 -9.88 -16.06
C TYR A 148 -1.83 -9.15 -14.85
N TRP A 149 -1.25 -8.03 -14.40
CA TRP A 149 -1.85 -7.21 -13.35
C TRP A 149 -3.19 -6.60 -13.78
N LEU A 150 -3.25 -6.04 -14.99
CA LEU A 150 -4.48 -5.47 -15.57
C LEU A 150 -5.56 -6.55 -15.70
N GLN A 151 -5.21 -7.74 -16.18
CA GLN A 151 -6.14 -8.87 -16.26
C GLN A 151 -6.59 -9.38 -14.88
N ALA A 152 -5.73 -9.33 -13.86
CA ALA A 152 -6.08 -9.75 -12.50
C ALA A 152 -7.05 -8.77 -11.83
N ASN A 153 -6.95 -7.49 -12.15
CA ASN A 153 -7.70 -6.40 -11.53
C ASN A 153 -8.80 -5.81 -12.42
N LYS A 154 -9.13 -6.45 -13.55
CA LYS A 154 -10.17 -5.99 -14.50
C LYS A 154 -11.48 -5.58 -13.83
N LYS A 155 -11.95 -6.33 -12.81
CA LYS A 155 -13.18 -5.99 -12.08
C LYS A 155 -13.07 -4.65 -11.34
N LEU A 156 -11.98 -4.45 -10.61
CA LEU A 156 -11.69 -3.18 -9.93
C LEU A 156 -11.59 -2.03 -10.93
N LEU A 157 -10.91 -2.25 -12.06
CA LEU A 157 -10.71 -1.22 -13.07
C LEU A 157 -12.01 -0.84 -13.78
N ASN A 158 -12.89 -1.81 -14.07
CA ASN A 158 -14.20 -1.57 -14.67
C ASN A 158 -15.17 -0.82 -13.73
N GLU A 159 -14.90 -0.82 -12.43
CA GLU A 159 -15.68 -0.05 -11.45
C GLU A 159 -15.24 1.44 -11.41
N LEU A 160 -14.16 1.82 -12.12
CA LEU A 160 -13.69 3.20 -12.21
C LEU A 160 -14.39 3.93 -13.38
N PRO A 161 -14.98 5.14 -13.17
CA PRO A 161 -15.81 5.88 -14.13
C PRO A 161 -15.09 6.29 -15.43
N THR A 162 -13.76 6.29 -15.45
CA THR A 162 -12.94 6.75 -16.58
C THR A 162 -12.36 5.60 -17.41
N PHE A 163 -12.56 4.37 -16.98
CA PHE A 163 -12.04 3.18 -17.69
C PHE A 163 -13.04 2.79 -18.79
N GLU A 164 -13.03 3.53 -19.90
CA GLU A 164 -13.62 3.04 -21.15
C GLU A 164 -12.96 1.70 -21.53
N ASP A 165 -13.80 0.78 -21.97
CA ASP A 165 -13.56 -0.65 -22.13
C ASP A 165 -12.13 -1.00 -22.60
N PHE A 166 -11.28 -1.47 -21.68
CA PHE A 166 -10.00 -2.14 -21.99
C PHE A 166 -10.24 -3.54 -22.60
N SER A 167 -11.26 -3.68 -23.43
CA SER A 167 -11.42 -4.82 -24.34
C SER A 167 -10.34 -4.83 -25.42
N GLN A 168 -9.54 -3.76 -25.54
CA GLN A 168 -8.20 -3.84 -26.14
C GLN A 168 -7.32 -4.72 -25.25
N VAL A 169 -7.34 -6.00 -25.60
CA VAL A 169 -6.47 -7.06 -25.10
C VAL A 169 -5.06 -6.50 -25.01
N VAL A 170 -4.53 -6.34 -23.79
CA VAL A 170 -3.08 -6.23 -23.62
C VAL A 170 -2.53 -7.52 -24.22
N GLU A 171 -1.93 -7.42 -25.40
CA GLU A 171 -1.31 -8.56 -26.07
C GLU A 171 -0.14 -9.02 -25.20
N ILE A 172 -0.42 -10.04 -24.41
CA ILE A 172 0.60 -10.77 -23.69
C ILE A 172 1.25 -11.67 -24.74
N GLU A 173 2.54 -11.41 -25.01
CA GLU A 173 3.27 -12.05 -26.11
C GLU A 173 3.26 -13.58 -26.00
N ASN A 174 3.16 -14.11 -24.78
CA ASN A 174 3.25 -15.53 -24.49
C ASN A 174 1.91 -16.13 -24.07
N ASP A 175 1.27 -16.89 -24.97
CA ASP A 175 0.13 -17.72 -24.60
C ASP A 175 0.60 -18.91 -23.75
N VAL A 176 -0.04 -19.08 -22.60
CA VAL A 176 0.30 -20.12 -21.61
C VAL A 176 -0.99 -20.74 -21.08
N SER A 177 -0.88 -21.90 -20.43
CA SER A 177 -2.02 -22.58 -19.82
C SER A 177 -2.73 -21.71 -18.78
N ASP A 178 -4.03 -21.94 -18.55
CA ASP A 178 -4.82 -21.18 -17.58
C ASP A 178 -4.28 -21.25 -16.14
N THR A 179 -3.70 -22.39 -15.77
CA THR A 179 -3.00 -22.57 -14.50
C THR A 179 -1.81 -21.62 -14.39
N GLN A 180 -1.05 -21.48 -15.48
CA GLN A 180 0.10 -20.59 -15.53
C GLN A 180 -0.33 -19.12 -15.59
N LYS A 181 -1.38 -18.78 -16.36
CA LYS A 181 -2.02 -17.45 -16.35
C LYS A 181 -2.44 -17.05 -14.93
N THR A 182 -3.02 -17.99 -14.17
CA THR A 182 -3.42 -17.73 -12.78
C THR A 182 -2.23 -17.41 -11.90
N ARG A 183 -1.13 -18.17 -12.02
CA ARG A 183 0.12 -17.92 -11.30
C ARG A 183 0.68 -16.53 -11.61
N TYR A 184 0.71 -16.15 -12.89
CA TYR A 184 1.23 -14.84 -13.30
C TYR A 184 0.35 -13.68 -12.85
N LYS A 185 -0.98 -13.81 -12.93
CA LYS A 185 -1.92 -12.80 -12.40
C LYS A 185 -1.71 -12.55 -10.92
N VAL A 186 -1.54 -13.63 -10.15
CA VAL A 186 -1.32 -13.57 -8.71
C VAL A 186 0.04 -12.97 -8.38
N ASP A 187 1.10 -13.40 -9.05
CA ASP A 187 2.46 -12.84 -8.91
C ASP A 187 2.50 -11.35 -9.24
N ALA A 188 1.91 -10.96 -10.38
CA ALA A 188 1.83 -9.56 -10.79
C ALA A 188 1.12 -8.70 -9.75
N SER A 189 0.01 -9.21 -9.22
CA SER A 189 -0.74 -8.55 -8.16
C SER A 189 0.02 -8.47 -6.85
N PHE A 190 0.75 -9.53 -6.47
CA PHE A 190 1.57 -9.56 -5.26
C PHE A 190 2.69 -8.52 -5.32
N ARG A 191 3.40 -8.44 -6.44
CA ARG A 191 4.48 -7.46 -6.63
C ARG A 191 3.97 -6.03 -6.74
N TYR A 192 2.83 -5.82 -7.40
CA TYR A 192 2.17 -4.52 -7.40
C TYR A 192 1.81 -4.09 -5.99
N LEU A 193 1.16 -4.98 -5.23
CA LEU A 193 0.73 -4.69 -3.86
C LEU A 193 1.91 -4.42 -2.92
N TYR A 194 3.04 -5.10 -3.15
CA TYR A 194 4.29 -4.85 -2.43
C TYR A 194 4.76 -3.40 -2.62
N LEU A 195 4.71 -2.87 -3.84
CA LEU A 195 5.06 -1.48 -4.11
C LEU A 195 4.00 -0.51 -3.58
N PHE A 196 2.73 -0.81 -3.83
CA PHE A 196 1.59 0.02 -3.45
C PHE A 196 1.52 0.26 -1.94
N LEU A 197 1.77 -0.79 -1.14
CA LEU A 197 1.77 -0.74 0.33
C LEU A 197 3.15 -0.44 0.93
N ASN A 198 4.15 -0.16 0.11
CA ASN A 198 5.50 0.19 0.55
C ASN A 198 6.13 -0.81 1.53
N ILE A 199 6.00 -2.10 1.23
CA ILE A 199 6.40 -3.15 2.17
C ILE A 199 7.89 -3.09 2.53
N ALA A 200 8.73 -2.52 1.65
CA ALA A 200 10.15 -2.25 1.91
C ALA A 200 10.39 -1.50 3.24
N GLU A 201 9.59 -0.48 3.54
CA GLU A 201 9.73 0.30 4.79
C GLU A 201 9.25 -0.46 6.03
N HIS A 202 8.67 -1.65 5.86
CA HIS A 202 8.06 -2.43 6.93
C HIS A 202 8.76 -3.75 7.27
N ILE A 203 9.73 -4.22 6.47
CA ILE A 203 10.51 -5.43 6.77
C ILE A 203 12.02 -5.16 6.58
N ASP A 204 12.87 -5.74 7.43
CA ASP A 204 14.31 -5.35 7.52
C ASP A 204 15.19 -5.99 6.43
N THR A 205 14.63 -6.89 5.60
CA THR A 205 15.40 -7.68 4.63
C THR A 205 14.66 -7.88 3.30
N VAL A 206 14.58 -6.83 2.48
CA VAL A 206 13.91 -6.86 1.16
C VAL A 206 14.82 -6.98 -0.04
N GLU A 207 16.09 -6.62 0.10
CA GLU A 207 17.02 -6.45 -1.03
C GLU A 207 17.10 -7.71 -1.90
N ARG A 208 17.17 -8.90 -1.29
CA ARG A 208 17.22 -10.18 -2.03
C ARG A 208 15.93 -10.48 -2.78
N TYR A 209 14.79 -10.11 -2.22
CA TYR A 209 13.50 -10.25 -2.89
C TYR A 209 13.40 -9.26 -4.06
N GLU A 210 13.74 -7.99 -3.83
CA GLU A 210 13.71 -6.96 -4.87
C GLU A 210 14.67 -7.27 -6.03
N ASN A 211 15.92 -7.63 -5.72
CA ASN A 211 16.93 -8.01 -6.71
C ASN A 211 16.54 -9.24 -7.54
N LYS A 212 15.59 -10.06 -7.06
CA LYS A 212 15.10 -11.23 -7.80
C LYS A 212 13.84 -10.93 -8.60
N TYR A 213 12.90 -10.17 -8.04
CA TYR A 213 11.55 -10.00 -8.58
C TYR A 213 11.26 -8.61 -9.16
N PHE A 214 12.20 -7.67 -9.07
CA PHE A 214 12.08 -6.31 -9.60
C PHE A 214 13.25 -6.00 -10.55
N VAL A 215 13.48 -6.95 -11.46
CA VAL A 215 14.50 -6.83 -12.52
C VAL A 215 13.83 -6.63 -13.87
N LYS A 216 14.25 -5.59 -14.61
CA LYS A 216 13.79 -5.41 -15.98
C LYS A 216 14.43 -6.48 -16.87
N GLY A 217 13.63 -7.28 -17.55
CA GLY A 217 14.12 -8.44 -18.32
C GLY A 217 13.09 -8.95 -19.33
N LEU A 218 13.41 -10.06 -20.01
CA LEU A 218 12.54 -10.69 -20.99
C LEU A 218 11.16 -11.02 -20.38
N ASN A 219 10.11 -10.98 -21.20
CA ASN A 219 8.71 -11.34 -20.91
C ASN A 219 8.57 -12.83 -20.54
N ARG A 220 9.24 -13.25 -19.48
CA ARG A 220 9.21 -14.59 -18.90
C ARG A 220 9.08 -14.43 -17.40
N PRO A 221 8.36 -15.33 -16.71
CA PRO A 221 8.32 -15.26 -15.26
C PRO A 221 9.74 -15.32 -14.70
N GLN A 222 10.07 -14.37 -13.83
CA GLN A 222 11.41 -14.19 -13.26
C GLN A 222 11.88 -15.32 -12.33
N TYR A 223 11.28 -16.51 -12.40
CA TYR A 223 11.83 -17.74 -11.81
C TYR A 223 13.02 -18.30 -12.60
N VAL A 224 13.39 -17.69 -13.72
CA VAL A 224 14.42 -18.22 -14.65
C VAL A 224 15.47 -17.18 -15.06
N ALA A 225 15.63 -16.09 -14.30
CA ALA A 225 16.65 -15.08 -14.60
C ALA A 225 18.06 -15.63 -14.28
N GLY A 226 18.59 -16.45 -15.20
CA GLY A 226 19.97 -16.63 -15.65
C GLY A 226 21.10 -16.91 -14.64
N ASN A 227 20.90 -16.64 -13.36
CA ASN A 227 21.92 -16.65 -12.34
C ASN A 227 21.75 -17.91 -11.51
N SER A 228 22.85 -18.64 -11.33
CA SER A 228 22.87 -19.73 -10.37
C SER A 228 22.61 -19.17 -8.98
N GLU A 229 21.49 -19.57 -8.37
CA GLU A 229 21.10 -19.14 -7.03
C GLU A 229 21.35 -20.30 -6.06
N THR A 230 22.08 -20.03 -4.98
CA THR A 230 22.34 -21.04 -3.94
C THR A 230 21.06 -21.42 -3.21
N HIS A 231 21.01 -22.62 -2.63
CA HIS A 231 19.90 -23.04 -1.77
C HIS A 231 19.65 -22.06 -0.60
N GLN A 232 20.72 -21.44 -0.08
CA GLN A 232 20.64 -20.46 1.00
C GLN A 232 19.92 -19.18 0.54
N THR A 233 20.28 -18.63 -0.62
CA THR A 233 19.63 -17.43 -1.15
C THR A 233 18.15 -17.70 -1.44
N LYS A 234 17.82 -18.85 -2.04
CA LYS A 234 16.42 -19.27 -2.25
C LYS A 234 15.63 -19.33 -0.94
N HIS A 235 16.22 -19.91 0.09
CA HIS A 235 15.60 -19.99 1.40
C HIS A 235 15.36 -18.60 2.00
N GLN A 236 16.36 -17.72 1.95
CA GLN A 236 16.26 -16.35 2.47
C GLN A 236 15.17 -15.54 1.75
N VAL A 237 15.10 -15.64 0.42
CA VAL A 237 14.02 -15.02 -0.37
C VAL A 237 12.65 -15.55 0.06
N ARG A 238 12.50 -16.87 0.25
CA ARG A 238 11.25 -17.45 0.78
C ARG A 238 10.90 -16.93 2.17
N GLN A 239 11.88 -16.69 3.05
CA GLN A 239 11.62 -16.07 4.35
C GLN A 239 11.15 -14.62 4.20
N THR A 240 11.76 -13.83 3.32
CA THR A 240 11.26 -12.48 3.01
C THR A 240 9.83 -12.51 2.48
N ILE A 241 9.50 -13.44 1.58
CA ILE A 241 8.12 -13.58 1.05
C ILE A 241 7.12 -13.92 2.15
N LYS A 242 7.49 -14.80 3.08
CA LYS A 242 6.67 -15.09 4.27
C LYS A 242 6.46 -13.85 5.14
N GLN A 243 7.49 -13.03 5.34
CA GLN A 243 7.36 -11.75 6.03
C GLN A 243 6.43 -10.78 5.28
N ILE A 244 6.53 -10.70 3.95
CA ILE A 244 5.61 -9.91 3.12
C ILE A 244 4.16 -10.41 3.28
N ILE A 245 3.92 -11.72 3.27
CA ILE A 245 2.57 -12.30 3.48
C ILE A 245 2.03 -11.96 4.86
N ASN A 246 2.85 -12.10 5.91
CA ASN A 246 2.47 -11.69 7.26
C ASN A 246 2.13 -10.21 7.32
N ARG A 247 2.91 -9.39 6.62
CA ARG A 247 2.73 -7.95 6.55
C ARG A 247 1.43 -7.57 5.83
N PHE A 248 1.17 -8.19 4.69
CA PHE A 248 -0.08 -8.06 3.96
C PHE A 248 -1.29 -8.44 4.80
N HIS A 249 -1.20 -9.55 5.54
CA HIS A 249 -2.27 -9.96 6.45
C HIS A 249 -2.51 -8.94 7.56
N ALA A 250 -1.46 -8.45 8.22
CA ALA A 250 -1.57 -7.42 9.25
C ALA A 250 -2.22 -6.13 8.71
N ILE A 251 -1.72 -5.61 7.58
CA ILE A 251 -2.29 -4.42 6.94
C ILE A 251 -3.77 -4.66 6.61
N PHE A 252 -4.11 -5.82 6.04
CA PHE A 252 -5.51 -6.15 5.73
C PHE A 252 -6.40 -6.19 6.98
N THR A 253 -5.92 -6.74 8.10
CA THR A 253 -6.70 -6.75 9.35
C THR A 253 -6.87 -5.35 9.96
N GLU A 254 -5.89 -4.47 9.78
CA GLU A 254 -5.92 -3.09 10.25
C GLU A 254 -6.70 -2.15 9.31
N THR A 255 -6.85 -2.53 8.04
CA THR A 255 -7.62 -1.77 7.05
C THR A 255 -9.11 -1.87 7.37
N GLY A 256 -9.76 -0.74 7.58
CA GLY A 256 -11.21 -0.67 7.77
C GLY A 256 -12.00 -1.03 6.51
N ASP A 257 -13.23 -1.48 6.67
CA ASP A 257 -14.08 -1.93 5.54
C ASP A 257 -14.43 -0.83 4.54
N ASN A 258 -14.24 0.44 4.93
CA ASN A 258 -14.49 1.60 4.09
C ASN A 258 -13.37 1.85 3.06
N ASP A 259 -12.20 1.24 3.21
CA ASP A 259 -11.09 1.35 2.25
C ASP A 259 -11.24 0.31 1.13
N VAL A 260 -12.20 0.59 0.24
CA VAL A 260 -12.62 -0.35 -0.81
C VAL A 260 -11.49 -0.64 -1.80
N LEU A 261 -10.65 0.35 -2.11
CA LEU A 261 -9.52 0.18 -3.02
C LEU A 261 -8.51 -0.83 -2.48
N ILE A 262 -8.04 -0.64 -1.24
CA ILE A 262 -7.07 -1.55 -0.62
C ILE A 262 -7.67 -2.94 -0.49
N ARG A 263 -8.91 -3.06 -0.01
CA ARG A 263 -9.65 -4.33 0.09
C ARG A 263 -9.74 -5.05 -1.27
N ALA A 264 -10.03 -4.32 -2.35
CA ALA A 264 -10.12 -4.88 -3.69
C ALA A 264 -8.77 -5.37 -4.22
N LEU A 265 -7.68 -4.62 -3.98
CA LEU A 265 -6.33 -5.03 -4.38
C LEU A 265 -5.90 -6.33 -3.67
N PHE A 266 -6.20 -6.50 -2.38
CA PHE A 266 -5.90 -7.74 -1.65
C PHE A 266 -6.61 -8.98 -2.22
N LYS A 267 -7.82 -8.83 -2.76
CA LYS A 267 -8.61 -9.92 -3.34
C LYS A 267 -7.89 -10.62 -4.50
N SER A 268 -7.08 -9.88 -5.27
CA SER A 268 -6.35 -10.40 -6.43
C SER A 268 -5.27 -11.41 -6.04
N ILE A 269 -4.71 -11.30 -4.84
CA ILE A 269 -3.70 -12.21 -4.27
C ILE A 269 -4.28 -13.26 -3.32
N ALA A 270 -5.59 -13.23 -3.04
CA ALA A 270 -6.25 -14.11 -2.08
C ALA A 270 -6.46 -15.55 -2.60
N LYS A 271 -5.38 -16.19 -3.08
CA LYS A 271 -5.35 -17.51 -3.71
C LYS A 271 -4.11 -18.28 -3.26
N LYS A 272 -4.27 -19.59 -3.02
CA LYS A 272 -3.17 -20.50 -2.67
C LYS A 272 -2.02 -20.49 -3.69
N ALA A 273 -2.32 -20.12 -4.94
CA ALA A 273 -1.35 -19.98 -6.02
C ALA A 273 -0.19 -19.03 -5.68
N VAL A 274 -0.36 -18.06 -4.77
CA VAL A 274 0.75 -17.23 -4.24
C VAL A 274 1.87 -18.10 -3.68
N LEU A 275 1.53 -19.13 -2.89
CA LEU A 275 2.50 -20.01 -2.26
C LEU A 275 3.22 -20.88 -3.28
N ASP A 276 2.48 -21.37 -4.28
CA ASP A 276 3.05 -22.15 -5.38
C ASP A 276 4.01 -21.32 -6.23
N VAL A 277 3.62 -20.07 -6.53
CA VAL A 277 4.43 -19.08 -7.27
C VAL A 277 5.77 -18.89 -6.58
N TYR A 278 5.78 -18.75 -5.26
CA TYR A 278 7.00 -18.48 -4.49
C TYR A 278 7.68 -19.73 -3.89
N GLU A 279 7.36 -20.92 -4.42
CA GLU A 279 7.96 -22.20 -4.01
C GLU A 279 7.86 -22.50 -2.50
N ILE A 280 6.80 -22.03 -1.83
CA ILE A 280 6.55 -22.34 -0.41
C ILE A 280 5.83 -23.70 -0.35
N SER A 281 6.57 -24.74 0.04
CA SER A 281 6.09 -26.12 -0.08
C SER A 281 5.02 -26.49 0.97
N LYS A 282 4.08 -27.34 0.56
CA LYS A 282 3.06 -27.96 1.44
C LYS A 282 3.66 -28.73 2.62
N ASN A 283 4.90 -29.18 2.47
CA ASN A 283 5.62 -29.95 3.48
C ASN A 283 6.37 -29.05 4.48
N GLU A 284 6.40 -27.73 4.26
CA GLU A 284 7.04 -26.80 5.19
C GLU A 284 6.18 -26.59 6.45
N PRO A 285 6.82 -26.46 7.63
CA PRO A 285 6.14 -25.98 8.83
C PRO A 285 5.42 -24.66 8.54
N TYR A 286 4.23 -24.50 9.10
CA TYR A 286 3.38 -23.31 8.96
C TYR A 286 2.80 -23.06 7.56
N TYR A 287 2.91 -24.00 6.60
CA TYR A 287 2.24 -23.85 5.29
C TYR A 287 0.72 -23.60 5.43
N SER A 288 0.06 -24.28 6.37
CA SER A 288 -1.36 -24.10 6.66
C SER A 288 -1.67 -22.68 7.16
N ASP A 289 -0.83 -22.11 7.99
CA ASP A 289 -0.95 -20.73 8.50
C ASP A 289 -0.87 -19.71 7.36
N TYR A 290 0.14 -19.80 6.49
CA TYR A 290 0.25 -18.91 5.32
C TYR A 290 -0.91 -19.10 4.33
N THR A 291 -1.39 -20.34 4.18
CA THR A 291 -2.59 -20.63 3.39
C THR A 291 -3.81 -19.90 3.94
N GLN A 292 -4.02 -19.95 5.26
CA GLN A 292 -5.14 -19.28 5.92
C GLN A 292 -5.03 -17.76 5.79
N LYS A 293 -3.85 -17.18 6.07
CA LYS A 293 -3.59 -15.75 5.93
C LYS A 293 -3.95 -15.22 4.55
N ILE A 294 -3.53 -15.92 3.50
CA ILE A 294 -3.81 -15.52 2.11
C ILE A 294 -5.29 -15.66 1.76
N ILE A 295 -5.96 -16.73 2.19
CA ILE A 295 -7.39 -16.92 1.91
C ILE A 295 -8.25 -15.85 2.62
N GLN A 296 -7.85 -15.43 3.82
CA GLN A 296 -8.55 -14.40 4.58
C GLN A 296 -8.53 -13.02 3.90
N LEU A 297 -7.56 -12.76 3.02
CA LEU A 297 -7.49 -11.53 2.21
C LEU A 297 -8.67 -11.37 1.23
N LYS A 298 -9.53 -12.40 1.10
CA LYS A 298 -10.77 -12.37 0.31
C LYS A 298 -11.98 -11.86 1.10
N ALA A 299 -11.86 -11.65 2.42
CA ALA A 299 -13.00 -11.31 3.27
C ALA A 299 -13.72 -10.05 2.74
N LYS A 300 -15.05 -10.13 2.68
CA LYS A 300 -15.92 -9.24 1.90
C LYS A 300 -15.68 -7.77 2.30
N PRO A 301 -15.41 -6.87 1.34
CA PRO A 301 -15.88 -5.49 1.48
C PRO A 301 -17.41 -5.57 1.53
N SER A 302 -18.02 -4.84 2.48
CA SER A 302 -19.41 -4.45 2.37
C SER A 302 -19.63 -3.94 0.95
N THR A 303 -20.47 -4.65 0.20
CA THR A 303 -20.79 -4.35 -1.18
C THR A 303 -21.20 -2.89 -1.28
N LEU A 304 -20.54 -2.11 -2.14
CA LEU A 304 -20.83 -0.69 -2.44
C LEU A 304 -22.29 -0.41 -2.87
N LEU A 305 -23.16 -1.43 -2.93
CA LEU A 305 -24.54 -1.39 -3.39
C LEU A 305 -25.58 -1.95 -2.41
N GLU A 306 -25.23 -2.42 -1.21
CA GLU A 306 -26.25 -2.89 -0.24
C GLU A 306 -26.78 -1.80 0.71
N GLN A 307 -26.43 -0.52 0.48
CA GLN A 307 -27.07 0.62 1.17
C GLN A 307 -28.13 1.34 0.33
N VAL A 308 -28.65 0.67 -0.70
CA VAL A 308 -29.86 1.12 -1.42
C VAL A 308 -30.79 -0.07 -1.57
N SER A 309 -31.44 -0.47 -0.47
CA SER A 309 -32.68 -1.26 -0.46
C SER A 309 -33.45 -0.92 0.79
#